data_AF-A0A7C6G219-F1
#
_entry.id   AF-A0A7C6G219-F1
#
_cell.length_a   1.000
_cell.length_b   1.000
_cell.length_c   1.000
_cell.angle_alpha   90.00
_cell.angle_beta   90.00
_cell.angle_gamma   90.00
#
_symmetry.space_group_name_H-M   'P 1'
#
loop_
_entity.id
_entity.type
_entity.pdbx_description
1 polymer ?
#
loop_
_entity_poly.entity_id
_entity_poly.type
_entity_poly.pdbx_seq_one_letter_code
_entity_poly.pdbx_strand_id
1 'polypeptide(L)'
;MKSKQIFISIIITLIAIFVLPTGLNAAPPPWAPAQGYNEKTTHIFLPDQNMYYDLNTSEYIYEENGQWFKSLYVPEKFSYVDFRNAN
;
A
#
# COMPACT_ATOMS: atom_id res chain seq x y z
N MET A 1 -6.59 -45.41 26.94
CA MET A 1 -5.42 -45.37 26.02
C MET A 1 -5.77 -44.89 24.62
N LYS A 2 -6.77 -45.46 23.93
CA LYS A 2 -7.13 -45.10 22.53
C LYS A 2 -7.59 -43.64 22.34
N SER A 3 -8.35 -43.07 23.28
CA SER A 3 -8.82 -41.67 23.22
C SER A 3 -7.69 -40.64 23.24
N LYS A 4 -6.67 -40.86 24.06
CA LYS A 4 -5.47 -40.00 24.11
C LYS A 4 -4.67 -40.07 22.81
N GLN A 5 -4.57 -41.25 22.20
CA GLN A 5 -3.91 -41.44 20.90
C GLN A 5 -4.68 -40.76 19.75
N ILE A 6 -6.03 -40.82 19.77
CA ILE A 6 -6.88 -40.10 18.81
C ILE A 6 -6.69 -38.59 18.96
N PHE A 7 -6.67 -38.08 20.19
CA PHE A 7 -6.48 -36.65 20.45
C PHE A 7 -5.11 -36.15 19.98
N ILE A 8 -4.05 -36.93 20.22
CA ILE A 8 -2.70 -36.63 19.73
C ILE A 8 -2.67 -36.64 18.19
N SER A 9 -3.32 -37.62 17.55
CA SER A 9 -3.41 -37.70 16.08
C SER A 9 -4.13 -36.48 15.46
N ILE A 10 -5.23 -36.03 16.08
CA ILE A 10 -5.96 -34.83 15.64
C ILE A 10 -5.08 -33.58 15.75
N ILE A 11 -4.34 -33.44 16.86
CA ILE A 11 -3.42 -32.30 17.05
C ILE A 11 -2.31 -32.31 16.01
N ILE A 12 -1.68 -33.46 15.74
CA ILE A 12 -0.63 -33.59 14.73
C ILE A 12 -1.17 -33.23 13.33
N THR A 13 -2.38 -33.70 13.00
CA THR A 13 -3.02 -33.41 11.72
C THR A 13 -3.34 -31.91 11.59
N LEU A 14 -3.83 -31.27 12.67
CA LEU A 14 -4.14 -29.84 12.69
C LEU A 14 -2.88 -28.98 12.53
N ILE A 15 -1.78 -29.37 13.17
CA ILE A 15 -0.48 -28.70 13.04
C ILE A 15 0.07 -28.86 11.62
N ALA A 16 -0.05 -30.04 11.00
CA ALA A 16 0.44 -30.29 9.65
C ALA A 16 -0.20 -29.36 8.59
N ILE A 17 -1.46 -28.96 8.77
CA ILE A 17 -2.16 -28.03 7.85
C ILE A 17 -1.52 -26.63 7.89
N PHE A 18 -0.98 -26.20 9.03
CA PHE A 18 -0.31 -24.90 9.20
C PHE A 18 1.15 -24.86 8.74
N VAL A 19 1.80 -26.01 8.56
CA VAL A 19 3.21 -26.10 8.10
C VAL A 19 3.32 -26.19 6.58
N LEU A 20 2.20 -26.45 5.88
CA LEU A 20 2.19 -26.43 4.42
C LEU A 20 2.39 -24.99 3.92
N PRO A 21 3.37 -24.72 3.05
CA PRO A 21 3.49 -23.41 2.43
C PRO A 21 2.24 -23.17 1.58
N THR A 22 1.42 -22.18 1.98
CA THR A 22 0.28 -21.70 1.18
C THR A 22 0.71 -20.91 -0.06
N GLY A 23 2.02 -20.75 -0.27
CA GLY A 23 2.63 -19.98 -1.34
C GLY A 23 2.64 -20.67 -2.70
N LEU A 24 1.48 -21.08 -3.24
CA LEU A 24 1.30 -20.99 -4.68
C LEU A 24 0.97 -19.55 -5.03
N ASN A 25 1.94 -18.65 -4.85
CA ASN A 25 1.84 -17.33 -5.45
C ASN A 25 1.96 -17.56 -6.96
N ALA A 26 0.87 -17.33 -7.70
CA ALA A 26 0.93 -17.30 -9.15
C ALA A 26 2.08 -16.37 -9.56
N ALA A 27 2.89 -16.79 -10.54
CA ALA A 27 3.88 -15.90 -11.10
C ALA A 27 3.18 -14.60 -11.54
N PRO A 28 3.77 -13.41 -11.27
CA PRO A 28 3.19 -12.17 -11.74
C PRO A 28 2.96 -12.30 -13.26
N PRO A 29 1.79 -11.89 -13.76
CA PRO A 29 1.48 -12.01 -15.17
C PRO A 29 2.48 -11.22 -16.03
N PRO A 30 2.60 -11.50 -17.34
CA PRO A 30 3.63 -10.87 -18.19
C PRO A 30 3.55 -9.34 -18.28
N TRP A 31 2.37 -8.77 -17.99
CA TRP A 31 2.15 -7.34 -17.93
C TRP A 31 2.46 -6.73 -16.55
N ALA A 32 2.55 -7.56 -15.50
CA ALA A 32 2.89 -7.07 -14.17
C ALA A 32 4.39 -6.75 -14.13
N PRO A 33 4.78 -5.63 -13.52
CA PRO A 33 6.18 -5.23 -13.41
C PRO A 33 7.02 -6.36 -12.83
N ALA A 34 8.10 -6.73 -13.52
CA ALA A 34 9.01 -7.76 -13.07
C ALA A 34 9.73 -7.28 -11.80
N GLN A 35 9.37 -7.87 -10.65
CA GLN A 35 10.05 -7.71 -9.36
C GLN A 35 10.12 -6.28 -8.82
N GLY A 36 9.22 -5.97 -7.88
CA GLY A 36 9.41 -4.86 -6.95
C GLY A 36 9.34 -3.50 -7.63
N TYR A 37 8.15 -2.92 -7.60
CA TYR A 37 7.91 -1.52 -7.89
C TYR A 37 8.62 -0.66 -6.83
N ASN A 38 9.95 -0.58 -6.93
CA ASN A 38 10.74 0.54 -6.47
C ASN A 38 10.77 1.59 -7.59
N GLU A 39 9.64 1.79 -8.30
CA GLU A 39 9.48 3.11 -8.89
C GLU A 39 9.58 4.04 -7.70
N LYS A 40 10.60 4.89 -7.70
CA LYS A 40 10.74 5.95 -6.71
C LYS A 40 9.42 6.69 -6.77
N THR A 41 8.50 6.39 -5.84
CA THR A 41 7.20 7.04 -5.74
C THR A 41 7.50 8.48 -5.43
N THR A 42 7.78 9.23 -6.48
CA THR A 42 8.19 10.61 -6.41
C THR A 42 6.98 11.42 -6.02
N HIS A 43 5.77 10.93 -6.30
CA HIS A 43 4.55 11.67 -6.07
C HIS A 43 3.68 10.92 -5.07
N ILE A 44 3.42 11.55 -3.93
CA ILE A 44 2.40 11.11 -2.96
C ILE A 44 1.06 11.69 -3.40
N PHE A 45 0.06 10.85 -3.66
CA PHE A 45 -1.29 11.32 -3.95
C PHE A 45 -2.05 11.63 -2.65
N LEU A 46 -2.65 12.82 -2.59
CA LEU A 46 -3.49 13.31 -1.50
C LEU A 46 -4.95 13.29 -1.98
N PRO A 47 -5.72 12.24 -1.66
CA PRO A 47 -7.02 11.99 -2.27
C PRO A 47 -8.06 13.04 -1.89
N ASP A 48 -8.07 13.49 -0.63
CA ASP A 48 -9.08 14.44 -0.12
C ASP A 48 -8.99 15.81 -0.82
N GLN A 49 -7.80 16.20 -1.26
CA GLN A 49 -7.54 17.45 -1.97
C GLN A 49 -7.37 17.26 -3.48
N ASN A 50 -7.42 16.01 -3.94
CA ASN A 50 -7.15 15.62 -5.33
C ASN A 50 -5.87 16.27 -5.89
N MET A 51 -4.76 16.15 -5.14
CA MET A 51 -3.48 16.73 -5.51
C MET A 51 -2.34 15.76 -5.24
N TYR A 52 -1.15 16.05 -5.76
CA TYR A 52 0.06 15.29 -5.53
C TYR A 52 1.08 16.12 -4.76
N TYR A 53 1.95 15.45 -4.02
CA TYR A 53 3.14 16.04 -3.42
C TYR A 53 4.39 15.33 -3.98
N ASP A 54 5.25 16.09 -4.67
CA ASP A 54 6.50 15.60 -5.24
C ASP A 54 7.60 15.57 -4.17
N LEU A 55 8.07 14.39 -3.80
CA LEU A 55 9.14 14.12 -2.84
C LEU A 55 10.53 14.58 -3.32
N ASN A 56 10.76 14.69 -4.63
CA ASN A 56 12.05 15.14 -5.17
C ASN A 56 12.14 16.66 -5.16
N THR A 57 11.07 17.36 -5.55
CA THR A 57 11.07 18.83 -5.61
C THR A 57 10.45 19.51 -4.38
N SER A 58 9.79 18.74 -3.50
CA SER A 58 9.02 19.25 -2.36
C SER A 58 7.91 20.23 -2.79
N GLU A 59 7.23 19.93 -3.90
CA GLU A 59 6.18 20.76 -4.49
C GLU A 59 4.82 20.06 -4.47
N TYR A 60 3.77 20.84 -4.30
CA TYR A 60 2.39 20.43 -4.52
C TYR A 60 2.04 20.57 -5.99
N ILE A 61 1.47 19.52 -6.58
CA ILE A 61 0.95 19.49 -7.94
C ILE A 61 -0.57 19.36 -7.86
N TYR A 62 -1.30 20.36 -8.34
CA TYR A 62 -2.76 20.42 -8.19
C TYR A 62 -3.40 20.92 -9.47
N GLU A 63 -4.68 20.61 -9.62
CA GLU A 63 -5.50 21.07 -10.74
C GLU A 63 -6.34 22.29 -10.31
N GLU A 64 -6.46 23.27 -11.20
CA GLU A 64 -7.36 24.41 -11.09
C GLU A 64 -7.86 24.82 -12.47
N ASN A 65 -9.19 24.82 -12.67
CA ASN A 65 -9.86 25.21 -13.92
C ASN A 65 -9.38 24.48 -15.19
N GLY A 66 -9.13 23.18 -15.08
CA GLY A 66 -8.65 22.28 -16.13
C GLY A 66 -7.15 22.34 -16.36
N GLN A 67 -6.39 23.09 -15.56
CA GLN A 67 -4.95 23.29 -15.72
C GLN A 67 -4.19 22.76 -14.50
N TRP A 68 -3.01 22.19 -14.76
CA TRP A 68 -2.14 21.67 -13.71
C TRP A 68 -1.10 22.71 -13.33
N PHE A 69 -0.96 22.92 -12.02
CA PHE A 69 -0.03 23.86 -11.41
C PHE A 69 0.92 23.15 -10.47
N LYS A 70 2.10 23.76 -10.25
CA LYS A 70 3.09 23.35 -9.26
C LYS A 70 3.37 24.51 -8.31
N SER A 71 3.44 24.23 -7.01
CA SER A 71 3.70 25.25 -5.98
C SER A 71 4.48 24.66 -4.81
N LEU A 72 5.43 25.42 -4.28
CA LEU A 72 6.13 25.07 -3.03
C LEU A 72 5.21 25.16 -1.80
N TYR A 73 4.12 25.91 -1.90
CA TYR A 73 3.15 26.11 -0.83
C TYR A 73 1.84 25.38 -1.14
N VAL A 74 1.14 24.98 -0.09
CA VAL A 74 -0.22 24.45 -0.18
C VAL A 74 -1.11 25.48 -0.90
N PRO A 75 -1.92 25.07 -1.89
CA PRO A 75 -2.85 25.97 -2.57
C PRO A 75 -3.79 26.65 -1.57
N GLU A 76 -4.14 27.92 -1.81
CA GLU A 76 -4.97 28.70 -0.88
C GLU A 76 -6.29 27.99 -0.55
N LYS A 77 -6.91 27.32 -1.53
CA LYS A 77 -8.11 26.50 -1.38
C LYS A 77 -7.99 25.37 -0.34
N PHE A 78 -6.78 24.97 0.03
CA PHE A 78 -6.50 23.92 1.02
C PHE A 78 -5.68 24.43 2.21
N SER A 79 -5.53 25.75 2.36
CA SER A 79 -4.79 26.36 3.48
C SER A 79 -5.37 26.02 4.87
N TYR A 80 -6.63 25.61 4.94
CA TYR A 80 -7.29 25.19 6.16
C TYR A 80 -6.96 23.76 6.60
N VAL A 81 -6.29 22.97 5.76
CA VAL A 81 -5.96 21.56 6.04
C VAL A 81 -4.66 21.47 6.85
N ASP A 82 -4.69 20.73 7.95
CA ASP A 82 -3.50 20.42 8.72
C ASP A 82 -2.84 19.12 8.21
N PHE A 83 -1.86 19.27 7.32
CA PHE A 83 -1.09 18.13 6.79
C PHE A 83 -0.11 17.51 7.80
N ARG A 84 0.03 18.08 9.01
CA ARG A 84 0.91 17.55 10.06
C ARG A 84 0.21 16.54 10.96
N ASN A 85 -1.12 16.58 11.00
CA ASN A 85 -1.95 15.69 11.82
C ASN A 85 -2.88 14.88 10.91
N ALA A 86 -2.36 13.80 10.34
CA ALA A 86 -3.21 12.74 9.79
C ALA A 86 -3.75 11.92 10.97
N ASN A 87 -5.07 11.91 11.16
CA ASN A 87 -5.77 11.18 12.22
C ASN A 87 -6.15 9.77 11.72
#